data_AF-A0A8T5U0P6-F1
#
_entry.id   AF-A0A8T5U0P6-F1
#
_cell.length_a   1.000
_cell.length_b   1.000
_cell.length_c   1.000
_cell.angle_alpha   90.00
_cell.angle_beta   90.00
_cell.angle_gamma   90.00
#
_symmetry.space_group_name_H-M   'P 1'
#
loop_
_entity.id
_entity.type
_entity.pdbx_description
1 polymer ?
#
loop_
_entity_poly.entity_id
_entity_poly.type
_entity_poly.pdbx_seq_one_letter_code
_entity_poly.pdbx_strand_id
1 'polypeptide(L)'
;MKNLKGTDPPEEDLERYEPRKFRKNDFTIFMEEMSDGFHRFHVKSGEVFKKFIKSMGNALKYFRFKFLNIFKDKSIEEEQYEISRNLYRQNKKLKRKLQEIEMAVDKTQNLATQIKGDTETIMLDIKIVVFMVESQMEKIENLDEYMMANLGSDWNQIRNNWSMYKEGEITRGDFVKVALRKLGKNFLGIFV
;
A
#
# COMPACT_ATOMS: atom_id res chain seq x y z
N MET A 1 34.13 1.86 -22.43
CA MET A 1 34.77 2.85 -21.54
C MET A 1 35.29 3.99 -22.41
N LYS A 2 34.72 5.20 -22.29
CA LYS A 2 35.07 6.35 -23.13
C LYS A 2 36.20 7.15 -22.47
N ASN A 3 37.26 7.38 -23.24
CA ASN A 3 38.38 8.25 -22.95
C ASN A 3 37.93 9.70 -22.71
N LEU A 4 38.48 10.34 -21.67
CA LEU A 4 38.64 11.79 -21.62
C LEU A 4 40.09 12.10 -21.23
N LYS A 5 40.85 12.52 -22.24
CA LYS A 5 42.16 13.14 -22.16
C LYS A 5 42.04 14.50 -21.47
N GLY A 6 43.02 14.79 -20.61
CA GLY A 6 43.80 16.03 -20.62
C GLY A 6 43.12 17.33 -20.24
N THR A 7 43.58 17.90 -19.12
CA THR A 7 44.26 19.20 -19.14
C THR A 7 44.97 19.35 -17.80
N ASP A 8 46.26 19.03 -17.81
CA ASP A 8 47.17 19.51 -16.77
C ASP A 8 47.09 21.04 -16.75
N PRO A 9 47.06 21.67 -15.56
CA PRO A 9 47.14 23.12 -15.49
C PRO A 9 48.48 23.59 -16.07
N PRO A 10 48.50 24.73 -16.78
CA PRO A 10 49.69 25.21 -17.46
C PRO A 10 50.84 25.46 -16.47
N GLU A 11 51.99 24.87 -16.76
CA GLU A 11 53.32 25.29 -16.31
C GLU A 11 53.60 26.69 -16.87
N GLU A 12 53.19 27.72 -16.15
CA GLU A 12 53.65 29.09 -16.40
C GLU A 12 54.20 29.69 -15.09
N ASP A 13 55.53 29.76 -15.07
CA ASP A 13 56.37 30.63 -14.25
C ASP A 13 56.13 30.61 -12.73
N LEU A 14 56.63 29.54 -12.10
CA LEU A 14 57.23 29.66 -10.76
C LEU A 14 58.46 30.58 -10.85
N GLU A 15 58.23 31.89 -10.98
CA GLU A 15 59.23 32.88 -10.63
C GLU A 15 59.79 32.49 -9.26
N ARG A 16 61.12 32.31 -9.20
CA ARG A 16 61.84 32.05 -7.96
C ARG A 16 61.37 33.06 -6.92
N TYR A 17 60.57 32.60 -5.96
CA TYR A 17 60.26 33.36 -4.77
C TYR A 17 61.56 33.42 -3.96
N GLU A 18 62.39 34.42 -4.24
CA GLU A 18 63.41 34.81 -3.27
C GLU A 18 62.66 35.19 -1.98
N PRO A 19 62.98 34.56 -0.83
CA PRO A 19 62.40 34.98 0.43
C PRO A 19 62.90 36.41 0.71
N ARG A 20 62.09 37.42 0.36
CA ARG A 20 62.33 38.79 0.81
C ARG A 20 62.36 38.75 2.33
N LYS A 21 63.54 39.00 2.91
CA LYS A 21 63.75 39.10 4.35
C LYS A 21 62.70 40.05 4.92
N PHE A 22 61.78 39.48 5.69
CA PHE A 22 60.72 40.21 6.38
C PHE A 22 61.37 41.27 7.26
N ARG A 23 61.26 42.55 6.90
CA ARG A 23 61.75 43.64 7.75
C ARG A 23 60.68 43.92 8.80
N LYS A 24 61.04 43.80 10.08
CA LYS A 24 60.12 44.06 11.23
C LYS A 24 59.45 45.44 11.17
N ASN A 25 59.99 46.39 10.41
CA ASN A 25 59.44 47.74 10.28
C ASN A 25 58.32 47.86 9.23
N ASP A 26 58.08 46.83 8.41
CA ASP A 26 57.11 46.87 7.31
C ASP A 26 55.64 46.66 7.79
N PHE A 27 55.46 46.24 9.05
CA PHE A 27 54.15 46.04 9.69
C PHE A 27 54.12 46.76 11.04
N THR A 28 54.36 48.06 11.03
CA THR A 28 54.15 48.86 12.24
C THR A 28 52.67 49.26 12.29
N ILE A 29 51.92 48.64 13.18
CA ILE A 29 50.54 49.02 13.52
C ILE A 29 50.65 50.13 14.57
N PHE A 30 50.22 51.34 14.21
CA PHE A 30 50.14 52.45 15.15
C PHE A 30 48.73 52.47 15.73
N MET A 31 48.67 52.53 17.07
CA MET A 31 47.44 52.70 17.83
C MET A 31 47.45 54.11 18.37
N GLU A 32 46.50 54.93 17.91
CA GLU A 32 46.33 56.30 18.38
C GLU A 32 45.08 56.36 19.26
N GLU A 33 45.25 56.78 20.52
CA GLU A 33 44.15 57.09 21.42
C GLU A 33 43.62 58.48 21.07
N MET A 34 42.40 58.53 20.56
CA MET A 34 41.67 59.78 20.36
C MET A 34 40.99 60.19 21.67
N SER A 35 40.80 61.49 21.88
CA SER A 35 40.18 62.12 23.05
C SER A 35 38.81 61.55 23.46
N ASP A 36 38.19 60.80 22.55
CA ASP A 36 36.84 60.27 22.57
C ASP A 36 36.81 58.76 22.90
N GLY A 37 37.95 58.18 23.28
CA GLY A 37 38.04 56.85 23.89
C GLY A 37 38.05 55.66 22.91
N PHE A 38 38.06 55.91 21.60
CA PHE A 38 38.18 54.86 20.58
C PHE A 38 39.58 54.82 19.97
N HIS A 39 40.21 53.64 19.99
CA HIS A 39 41.50 53.41 19.35
C HIS A 39 41.35 53.28 17.84
N ARG A 40 42.09 54.11 17.09
CA ARG A 40 42.15 54.00 15.62
C ARG A 40 43.49 53.36 15.22
N PHE A 41 43.42 52.26 14.46
CA PHE A 41 44.60 51.54 13.99
C PHE A 41 45.00 52.01 12.60
N HIS A 42 46.25 52.44 12.44
CA HIS A 42 46.81 52.85 11.15
C HIS A 42 48.00 51.95 10.77
N VAL A 43 47.97 51.41 9.54
CA VAL A 43 49.08 50.61 8.97
C VAL A 43 49.76 51.43 7.87
N LYS A 44 51.08 51.65 7.99
CA LYS A 44 51.84 52.64 7.19
C LYS A 44 52.19 52.20 5.75
N SER A 45 51.60 51.14 5.21
CA SER A 45 51.86 50.70 3.82
C SER A 45 50.57 50.37 3.09
N GLY A 46 50.09 51.32 2.29
CA GLY A 46 48.85 51.21 1.52
C GLY A 46 48.87 50.08 0.47
N GLU A 47 50.04 49.65 0.00
CA GLU A 47 50.17 48.53 -0.94
C GLU A 47 50.03 47.17 -0.25
N VAL A 48 50.60 47.00 0.94
CA VAL A 48 50.52 45.76 1.71
C VAL A 48 49.11 45.57 2.26
N PHE A 49 48.46 46.65 2.72
CA PHE A 49 47.07 46.60 3.16
C PHE A 49 46.10 46.26 2.01
N LYS A 50 46.31 46.81 0.81
CA LYS A 50 45.53 46.44 -0.38
C LYS A 50 45.73 44.97 -0.76
N LYS A 51 46.96 44.45 -0.71
CA LYS A 51 47.25 43.03 -0.95
C LYS A 51 46.61 42.14 0.11
N PHE A 52 46.64 42.55 1.38
CA PHE A 52 45.99 41.84 2.47
C PHE A 52 44.46 41.80 2.32
N ILE A 53 43.82 42.93 2.00
CA ILE A 53 42.38 42.99 1.71
C ILE A 53 42.02 42.13 0.49
N LYS A 54 42.83 42.15 -0.57
CA LYS A 54 42.60 41.33 -1.77
C LYS A 54 42.72 39.82 -1.46
N SER A 55 43.74 39.42 -0.71
CA SER A 55 43.92 38.02 -0.26
C SER A 55 42.82 37.58 0.70
N MET A 56 42.40 38.44 1.63
CA MET A 56 41.25 38.19 2.50
C MET A 56 39.96 38.06 1.71
N GLY A 57 39.72 38.91 0.71
CA GLY A 57 38.54 38.83 -0.15
C GLY A 57 38.47 37.52 -0.94
N ASN A 58 39.62 37.04 -1.43
CA ASN A 58 39.69 35.75 -2.12
C ASN A 58 39.51 34.57 -1.16
N ALA A 59 40.12 34.62 0.04
CA ALA A 59 39.92 33.61 1.08
C ALA A 59 38.47 33.56 1.56
N LEU A 60 37.82 34.71 1.78
CA LEU A 60 36.40 34.81 2.14
C LEU A 60 35.48 34.26 1.05
N LYS A 61 35.78 34.51 -0.23
CA LYS A 61 35.03 33.93 -1.35
C LYS A 61 35.16 32.41 -1.40
N TYR A 62 36.37 31.88 -1.24
CA TYR A 62 36.62 30.43 -1.20
C TYR A 62 35.94 29.77 0.00
N PHE A 63 36.06 30.35 1.19
CA PHE A 63 35.37 29.87 2.40
C PHE A 63 33.86 29.89 2.22
N ARG A 64 33.29 30.98 1.70
CA ARG A 64 31.85 31.08 1.43
C ARG A 64 31.38 30.01 0.45
N PHE A 65 32.12 29.78 -0.64
CA PHE A 65 31.78 28.74 -1.62
C PHE A 65 31.85 27.32 -1.02
N LYS A 66 32.91 27.02 -0.27
CA LYS A 66 33.09 25.70 0.37
C LYS A 66 32.03 25.44 1.44
N PHE A 67 31.71 26.43 2.28
CA PHE A 67 30.63 26.31 3.25
C PHE A 67 29.26 26.15 2.57
N LEU A 68 28.96 26.92 1.52
CA LEU A 68 27.71 26.78 0.77
C LEU A 68 27.53 25.37 0.21
N ASN A 69 28.59 24.74 -0.31
CA ASN A 69 28.50 23.37 -0.81
C ASN A 69 28.32 22.35 0.32
N ILE A 70 29.04 22.49 1.45
CA ILE A 70 28.86 21.60 2.61
C ILE A 70 27.44 21.71 3.19
N PHE A 71 26.86 22.91 3.25
CA PHE A 71 25.48 23.10 3.71
C PHE A 71 24.47 22.51 2.71
N LYS A 72 24.72 22.62 1.41
CA LYS A 72 23.89 21.97 0.37
C LYS A 72 23.95 20.44 0.45
N ASP A 73 25.15 19.87 0.61
CA ASP A 73 25.33 18.43 0.71
C ASP A 73 24.64 17.88 1.98
N LYS A 74 24.79 18.58 3.11
CA LYS A 74 24.05 18.24 4.34
C LYS A 74 22.54 18.34 4.19
N SER A 75 22.02 19.37 3.52
CA SER A 75 20.58 19.49 3.31
C SER A 75 20.02 18.39 2.41
N ILE A 76 20.78 17.96 1.38
CA ILE A 76 20.40 16.86 0.50
C ILE A 76 20.42 15.53 1.26
N GLU A 77 21.42 15.31 2.13
CA GLU A 77 21.53 14.11 2.96
C GLU A 77 20.39 14.01 3.99
N GLU A 78 20.01 15.15 4.60
CA GLU A 78 18.85 15.23 5.50
C GLU A 78 17.54 14.93 4.76
N GLU A 79 17.31 15.50 3.57
CA GLU A 79 16.15 15.19 2.74
C GLU A 79 16.09 13.71 2.36
N GLN A 80 17.20 13.12 1.93
CA GLN A 80 17.28 11.69 1.62
C GLN A 80 16.99 10.82 2.84
N TYR A 81 17.50 11.21 4.02
CA TYR A 81 17.20 10.53 5.27
C TYR A 81 15.70 10.58 5.60
N GLU A 82 15.06 11.75 5.47
CA GLU A 82 13.62 11.87 5.69
C GLU A 82 12.78 11.05 4.71
N ILE A 83 13.14 11.06 3.43
CA ILE A 83 12.49 10.24 2.39
C ILE A 83 12.59 8.76 2.75
N SER A 84 13.78 8.28 3.11
CA SER A 84 14.01 6.88 3.48
C SER A 84 13.20 6.48 4.72
N ARG A 85 13.09 7.38 5.71
CA ARG A 85 12.31 7.18 6.93
C ARG A 85 10.82 7.10 6.63
N ASN A 86 10.32 7.96 5.76
CA ASN A 86 8.93 7.97 5.32
C ASN A 86 8.58 6.71 4.53
N LEU A 87 9.45 6.29 3.60
CA LEU A 87 9.31 5.03 2.85
C LEU A 87 9.29 3.83 3.80
N TYR A 88 10.19 3.76 4.77
CA TYR A 88 10.20 2.69 5.76
C TYR A 88 8.90 2.62 6.57
N ARG A 89 8.39 3.78 7.01
CA ARG A 89 7.10 3.87 7.74
C ARG A 89 5.93 3.42 6.87
N GLN A 90 5.90 3.81 5.60
CA GLN A 90 4.87 3.39 4.65
C GLN A 90 4.93 1.88 4.39
N ASN A 91 6.11 1.33 4.12
CA ASN A 91 6.30 -0.11 3.94
C ASN A 91 5.91 -0.92 5.18
N LYS A 92 6.22 -0.42 6.38
CA LYS A 92 5.78 -1.06 7.63
C LYS A 92 4.26 -1.08 7.77
N LYS A 93 3.58 0.01 7.41
CA LYS A 93 2.10 0.05 7.40
C LYS A 93 1.52 -0.89 6.34
N LEU A 94 2.11 -0.90 5.14
CA LEU A 94 1.69 -1.77 4.05
C LEU A 94 1.82 -3.25 4.42
N LYS A 95 2.94 -3.64 5.05
CA LYS A 95 3.15 -5.01 5.53
C LYS A 95 2.08 -5.46 6.52
N ARG A 96 1.69 -4.59 7.46
CA ARG A 96 0.60 -4.89 8.41
C ARG A 96 -0.73 -5.09 7.69
N LYS A 97 -1.07 -4.20 6.76
CA LYS A 97 -2.28 -4.33 5.95
C LYS A 97 -2.29 -5.60 5.10
N LEU A 98 -1.14 -5.98 4.52
CA LEU A 98 -1.01 -7.23 3.78
C LEU A 98 -1.26 -8.45 4.67
N GLN A 99 -0.71 -8.45 5.89
CA GLN A 99 -0.99 -9.53 6.86
C GLN A 99 -2.47 -9.58 7.27
N GLU A 100 -3.11 -8.43 7.46
CA GLU A 100 -4.55 -8.37 7.75
C GLU A 100 -5.38 -8.94 6.60
N ILE A 101 -5.02 -8.60 5.36
CA ILE A 101 -5.67 -9.13 4.15
C ILE A 101 -5.45 -10.64 4.03
N GLU A 102 -4.22 -11.13 4.24
CA GLU A 102 -3.89 -12.55 4.20
C GLU A 102 -4.72 -13.35 5.21
N MET A 103 -4.79 -12.89 6.46
CA MET A 103 -5.65 -13.49 7.48
C MET A 103 -7.15 -13.45 7.10
N ALA A 104 -7.61 -12.38 6.44
CA ALA A 104 -8.98 -12.26 5.98
C ALA A 104 -9.28 -13.23 4.82
N VAL A 105 -8.34 -13.41 3.90
CA VAL A 105 -8.44 -14.38 2.80
C VAL A 105 -8.52 -15.80 3.36
N ASP A 106 -7.64 -16.18 4.28
CA ASP A 106 -7.65 -17.51 4.90
C ASP A 106 -8.98 -17.80 5.62
N LYS A 107 -9.50 -16.82 6.37
CA LYS A 107 -10.81 -16.93 7.01
C LYS A 107 -11.93 -17.11 6.00
N THR A 108 -11.90 -16.35 4.91
CA THR A 108 -12.90 -16.42 3.85
C THR A 108 -12.87 -17.78 3.16
N GLN A 109 -11.67 -18.32 2.92
CA GLN A 109 -11.49 -19.63 2.31
C GLN A 109 -12.01 -20.75 3.22
N ASN A 110 -11.71 -20.71 4.53
CA ASN A 110 -12.23 -21.67 5.49
C ASN A 110 -13.78 -21.64 5.56
N LEU A 111 -14.37 -20.43 5.58
CA LEU A 111 -15.83 -20.28 5.55
C LEU A 111 -16.43 -20.83 4.25
N ALA A 112 -15.80 -20.58 3.11
CA ALA A 112 -16.27 -21.11 1.83
C ALA A 112 -16.24 -22.65 1.80
N THR A 113 -15.21 -23.28 2.39
CA THR A 113 -15.14 -24.74 2.52
C THR A 113 -16.26 -25.29 3.42
N GLN A 114 -16.56 -24.62 4.53
CA GLN A 114 -17.67 -25.00 5.41
C GLN A 114 -19.02 -24.87 4.70
N ILE A 115 -19.28 -23.73 4.05
CA ILE A 115 -20.51 -23.51 3.27
C ILE A 115 -20.68 -24.59 2.19
N LYS A 116 -19.59 -24.98 1.52
CA LYS A 116 -19.63 -26.07 0.54
C LYS A 116 -20.06 -27.39 1.19
N GLY A 117 -19.45 -27.76 2.31
CA GLY A 117 -19.82 -28.99 3.04
C GLY A 117 -21.27 -28.98 3.54
N ASP A 118 -21.73 -27.86 4.09
CA ASP A 118 -23.12 -27.69 4.52
C ASP A 118 -24.09 -27.81 3.34
N THR A 119 -23.74 -27.22 2.19
CA THR A 119 -24.56 -27.29 0.97
C THR A 119 -24.65 -28.73 0.43
N GLU A 120 -23.54 -29.47 0.45
CA GLU A 120 -23.53 -30.89 0.05
C GLU A 120 -24.42 -31.75 0.97
N THR A 121 -24.38 -31.49 2.29
CA THR A 121 -25.21 -32.17 3.29
C THR A 121 -26.69 -31.87 3.07
N ILE A 122 -27.06 -30.59 2.91
CA ILE A 122 -28.44 -30.17 2.62
C ILE A 122 -28.94 -30.82 1.32
N MET A 123 -28.09 -30.91 0.30
CA MET A 123 -28.47 -31.54 -0.97
C MET A 123 -28.75 -33.04 -0.81
N LEU A 124 -27.96 -33.74 0.01
CA LEU A 124 -28.21 -35.15 0.34
C LEU A 124 -29.53 -35.30 1.11
N ASP A 125 -29.77 -34.45 2.10
CA ASP A 125 -31.02 -34.47 2.88
C ASP A 125 -32.24 -34.22 1.99
N ILE A 126 -32.17 -33.26 1.06
CA ILE A 126 -33.26 -33.02 0.10
C ILE A 126 -33.52 -34.25 -0.77
N LYS A 127 -32.47 -34.96 -1.24
CA LYS A 127 -32.66 -36.19 -2.01
C LYS A 127 -33.35 -37.28 -1.19
N ILE A 128 -32.98 -37.42 0.08
CA ILE A 128 -33.62 -38.37 1.01
C ILE A 128 -35.10 -37.99 1.21
N VAL A 129 -35.40 -36.72 1.45
CA VAL A 129 -36.78 -36.24 1.63
C VAL A 129 -37.61 -36.49 0.37
N VAL A 130 -37.08 -36.21 -0.82
CA VAL A 130 -37.78 -36.50 -2.08
C VAL A 130 -38.07 -37.99 -2.20
N PHE A 131 -37.08 -38.86 -1.96
CA PHE A 131 -37.26 -40.30 -2.01
C PHE A 131 -38.30 -40.82 -1.00
N MET A 132 -38.29 -40.29 0.23
CA MET A 132 -39.27 -40.64 1.25
C MET A 132 -40.69 -40.28 0.81
N VAL A 133 -40.88 -39.06 0.30
CA VAL A 133 -42.19 -38.61 -0.20
C VAL A 133 -42.64 -39.46 -1.39
N GLU A 134 -41.75 -39.74 -2.34
CA GLU A 134 -42.06 -40.61 -3.49
C GLU A 134 -42.51 -42.01 -3.05
N SER A 135 -41.81 -42.61 -2.07
CA SER A 135 -42.16 -43.92 -1.54
C SER A 135 -43.52 -43.93 -0.83
N GLN A 136 -43.90 -42.83 -0.18
CA GLN A 136 -45.21 -42.71 0.47
C GLN A 136 -46.32 -42.49 -0.56
N MET A 137 -46.05 -41.70 -1.60
CA MET A 137 -46.95 -41.53 -2.74
C MET A 137 -47.30 -42.85 -3.42
N GLU A 138 -46.35 -43.80 -3.54
CA GLU A 138 -46.58 -45.11 -4.15
C GLU A 138 -47.55 -46.01 -3.38
N LYS A 139 -47.70 -45.80 -2.07
CA LYS A 139 -48.58 -46.61 -1.22
C LYS A 139 -50.04 -46.14 -1.28
N ILE A 140 -50.28 -45.00 -1.91
CA ILE A 140 -51.60 -44.37 -1.96
C ILE A 140 -52.22 -44.69 -3.33
N GLU A 141 -53.29 -45.47 -3.30
CA GLU A 141 -53.97 -45.95 -4.52
C GLU A 141 -54.61 -44.81 -5.33
N ASN A 142 -55.27 -43.86 -4.65
CA ASN A 142 -55.87 -42.68 -5.29
C ASN A 142 -55.23 -41.38 -4.79
N LEU A 143 -54.05 -41.10 -5.35
CA LEU A 143 -53.20 -40.00 -4.92
C LEU A 143 -53.79 -38.62 -5.24
N ASP A 144 -54.56 -38.49 -6.33
CA ASP A 144 -55.26 -37.25 -6.70
C ASP A 144 -56.25 -36.82 -5.62
N GLU A 145 -57.15 -37.73 -5.23
CA GLU A 145 -58.15 -37.47 -4.20
C GLU A 145 -57.50 -37.21 -2.85
N TYR A 146 -56.46 -37.99 -2.51
CA TYR A 146 -55.71 -37.81 -1.27
C TYR A 146 -55.07 -36.42 -1.18
N MET A 147 -54.36 -35.98 -2.22
CA MET A 147 -53.72 -34.66 -2.23
C MET A 147 -54.75 -33.54 -2.23
N MET A 148 -55.84 -33.68 -2.98
CA MET A 148 -56.90 -32.68 -3.02
C MET A 148 -57.61 -32.52 -1.67
N ALA A 149 -57.87 -33.63 -0.97
CA ALA A 149 -58.52 -33.63 0.34
C ALA A 149 -57.63 -33.02 1.44
N ASN A 150 -56.33 -33.32 1.43
CA ASN A 150 -55.42 -32.90 2.49
C ASN A 150 -54.77 -31.52 2.26
N LEU A 151 -54.57 -31.10 1.00
CA LEU A 151 -53.97 -29.80 0.69
C LEU A 151 -55.02 -28.68 0.55
N GLY A 152 -56.28 -29.01 0.29
CA GLY A 152 -57.35 -28.02 0.16
C GLY A 152 -57.02 -26.94 -0.86
N SER A 153 -56.96 -25.67 -0.43
CA SER A 153 -56.64 -24.54 -1.32
C SER A 153 -55.22 -24.60 -1.91
N ASP A 154 -54.27 -25.21 -1.19
CA ASP A 154 -52.87 -25.32 -1.60
C ASP A 154 -52.69 -26.23 -2.82
N TRP A 155 -53.64 -27.15 -3.05
CA TRP A 155 -53.68 -28.01 -4.23
C TRP A 155 -53.58 -27.21 -5.54
N ASN A 156 -54.27 -26.07 -5.61
CA ASN A 156 -54.32 -25.25 -6.82
C ASN A 156 -52.94 -24.72 -7.23
N GLN A 157 -52.00 -24.59 -6.29
CA GLN A 157 -50.65 -24.08 -6.57
C GLN A 157 -49.77 -25.12 -7.29
N ILE A 158 -50.06 -26.41 -7.09
CA ILE A 158 -49.29 -27.52 -7.65
C ILE A 158 -50.04 -28.30 -8.73
N ARG A 159 -51.35 -28.05 -8.90
CA ARG A 159 -52.23 -28.75 -9.86
C ARG A 159 -51.67 -28.79 -11.28
N ASN A 160 -51.14 -27.68 -11.78
CA ASN A 160 -50.56 -27.66 -13.14
C ASN A 160 -49.35 -28.58 -13.25
N ASN A 161 -48.46 -28.57 -12.26
CA ASN A 161 -47.29 -29.44 -12.24
C ASN A 161 -47.70 -30.92 -12.07
N TRP A 162 -48.78 -31.17 -11.33
CA TRP A 162 -49.36 -32.50 -11.21
C TRP A 162 -49.88 -33.02 -12.56
N SER A 163 -50.58 -32.17 -13.33
CA SER A 163 -50.99 -32.52 -14.70
C SER A 163 -49.79 -32.84 -15.59
N MET A 164 -48.74 -32.00 -15.56
CA MET A 164 -47.50 -32.24 -16.31
C MET A 164 -46.84 -33.58 -15.93
N TYR A 165 -46.88 -33.95 -14.65
CA TYR A 165 -46.40 -35.26 -14.21
C TYR A 165 -47.27 -36.40 -14.78
N LYS A 166 -48.60 -36.28 -14.74
CA LYS A 166 -49.51 -37.30 -15.30
C LYS A 166 -49.40 -37.43 -16.82
N GLU A 167 -49.06 -36.35 -17.50
CA GLU A 167 -48.79 -36.30 -18.94
C GLU A 167 -47.39 -36.83 -19.29
N GLY A 168 -46.54 -37.09 -18.28
CA GLY A 168 -45.17 -37.60 -18.46
C GLY A 168 -44.15 -36.54 -18.85
N GLU A 169 -44.51 -35.25 -18.79
CA GLU A 169 -43.62 -34.13 -19.13
C GLU A 169 -42.53 -33.91 -18.06
N ILE A 170 -42.84 -34.24 -16.79
CA ILE A 170 -41.89 -34.19 -15.68
C ILE A 170 -41.87 -35.50 -14.90
N THR A 171 -40.74 -35.80 -14.27
CA THR A 171 -40.63 -36.98 -13.40
C THR A 171 -41.37 -36.77 -12.08
N ARG A 172 -41.69 -37.86 -11.37
CA ARG A 172 -42.29 -37.78 -10.03
C ARG A 172 -41.42 -36.98 -9.06
N GLY A 173 -40.11 -37.23 -9.07
CA GLY A 173 -39.16 -36.54 -8.20
C GLY A 173 -39.10 -35.04 -8.51
N ASP A 174 -39.25 -34.66 -9.78
CA ASP A 174 -39.32 -33.25 -10.15
C ASP A 174 -40.64 -32.60 -9.72
N PHE A 175 -41.76 -33.31 -9.81
CA PHE A 175 -43.01 -32.86 -9.19
C PHE A 175 -42.85 -32.66 -7.68
N VAL A 176 -42.30 -33.64 -6.95
CA VAL A 176 -42.10 -33.56 -5.50
C VAL A 176 -41.20 -32.38 -5.13
N LYS A 177 -40.09 -32.17 -5.85
CA LYS A 177 -39.21 -30.99 -5.65
C LYS A 177 -39.97 -29.68 -5.83
N VAL A 178 -40.80 -29.58 -6.88
CA VAL A 178 -41.57 -28.35 -7.13
C VAL A 178 -42.67 -28.16 -6.09
N ALA A 179 -43.33 -29.23 -5.66
CA ALA A 179 -44.34 -29.20 -4.62
C ALA A 179 -43.75 -28.80 -3.26
N LEU A 180 -42.61 -29.38 -2.86
CA LEU A 180 -41.85 -28.97 -1.68
C LEU A 180 -41.38 -27.51 -1.78
N ARG A 181 -40.99 -27.03 -2.97
CA ARG A 181 -40.60 -25.62 -3.17
C ARG A 181 -41.78 -24.66 -2.99
N LYS A 182 -42.96 -25.01 -3.48
CA LYS A 182 -44.15 -24.15 -3.45
C LYS A 182 -44.88 -24.19 -2.10
N LEU A 183 -45.06 -25.37 -1.56
CA LEU A 183 -45.91 -25.62 -0.39
C LEU A 183 -45.10 -25.96 0.88
N GLY A 184 -43.81 -26.29 0.74
CA GLY A 184 -42.92 -26.55 1.87
C GLY A 184 -43.45 -27.63 2.80
N LYS A 185 -43.56 -27.28 4.08
CA LYS A 185 -43.99 -28.18 5.16
C LYS A 185 -45.42 -28.69 4.99
N ASN A 186 -46.31 -27.92 4.36
CA ASN A 186 -47.69 -28.34 4.14
C ASN A 186 -47.76 -29.56 3.22
N PHE A 187 -46.92 -29.60 2.19
CA PHE A 187 -46.83 -30.75 1.31
C PHE A 187 -46.09 -31.92 1.97
N LEU A 188 -45.04 -31.65 2.74
CA LEU A 188 -44.34 -32.71 3.46
C LEU A 188 -45.25 -33.40 4.50
N GLY A 189 -46.03 -32.62 5.27
CA GLY A 189 -46.85 -33.11 6.37
C GLY A 189 -48.06 -33.95 5.97
N ILE A 190 -48.39 -34.02 4.68
CA ILE A 190 -49.40 -34.97 4.18
C ILE A 190 -48.79 -36.32 3.79
N PHE A 191 -47.47 -36.45 3.74
CA PHE A 191 -46.77 -37.69 3.37
C PHE A 191 -45.85 -38.23 4.48
N VAL A 192 -45.54 -37.42 5.50
CA VAL A 192 -44.69 -37.75 6.65
C VAL A 192 -45.43 -37.40 7.93
#